data_AF-A0A0M1P7V5-F1
#
_entry.id   AF-A0A0M1P7V5-F1
#
_cell.length_a   1.000
_cell.length_b   1.000
_cell.length_c   1.000
_cell.angle_alpha   90.00
_cell.angle_beta   90.00
_cell.angle_gamma   90.00
#
_symmetry.space_group_name_H-M   'P 1'
#
loop_
_entity.id
_entity.type
_entity.pdbx_description
1 polymer ?
#
loop_
_entity_poly.entity_id
_entity_poly.type
_entity_poly.pdbx_seq_one_letter_code
_entity_poly.pdbx_strand_id
1 'polypeptide(L)'
;MENENRSITFLKMHKNPTTDLKSDEDYLRWSEKCLNEANAYYEVSFRCKDMIYNDYRNAFLTNVSFACELYLKYLLLIQSIDCRKEHNLYKLFKKLPEQIKEELKKKHPCGNISIDKFELELDEIGQAFMIFRYMYERGNMAYNFQFLMELLFTLHSLINNNKKDE
;
A
#
# COMPACT_ATOMS: atom_id res chain seq x y z
N MET A 1 -29.44 25.49 28.26
CA MET A 1 -28.13 24.87 27.95
C MET A 1 -28.41 23.55 27.29
N GLU A 2 -28.60 23.58 25.97
CA GLU A 2 -28.45 22.39 25.15
C GLU A 2 -26.98 21.98 25.24
N ASN A 3 -26.72 20.75 25.67
CA ASN A 3 -25.38 20.21 25.50
C ASN A 3 -25.50 18.86 24.79
N GLU A 4 -25.35 18.99 23.46
CA GLU A 4 -24.90 18.00 22.51
C GLU A 4 -25.25 16.56 22.84
N ASN A 5 -26.41 16.17 22.34
CA ASN A 5 -26.72 14.81 21.96
C ASN A 5 -25.73 14.39 20.84
N ARG A 6 -24.45 14.15 21.18
CA ARG A 6 -23.54 13.39 20.33
C ARG A 6 -24.08 11.98 20.31
N SER A 7 -25.04 11.75 19.43
CA SER A 7 -25.30 10.43 18.90
C SER A 7 -23.98 9.98 18.29
N ILE A 8 -23.20 9.22 19.07
CA ILE A 8 -22.13 8.39 18.55
C ILE A 8 -22.86 7.39 17.67
N THR A 9 -23.10 7.77 16.42
CA THR A 9 -23.73 6.93 15.43
C THR A 9 -22.89 5.67 15.36
N PHE A 10 -23.42 4.59 15.91
CA PHE A 10 -22.81 3.27 15.89
C PHE A 10 -22.77 2.80 14.43
N LEU A 11 -21.70 3.16 13.73
CA LEU A 11 -21.44 2.73 12.36
C LEU A 11 -21.02 1.27 12.41
N LYS A 12 -21.94 0.36 12.09
CA LYS A 12 -21.61 -1.07 11.94
C LYS A 12 -20.62 -1.22 10.78
N MET A 13 -19.33 -1.39 11.10
CA MET A 13 -18.23 -1.43 10.12
C MET A 13 -18.49 -2.39 8.94
N HIS A 14 -19.15 -3.54 9.20
CA HIS A 14 -19.45 -4.55 8.17
C HIS A 14 -20.78 -4.36 7.41
N LYS A 15 -21.55 -3.30 7.70
CA LYS A 15 -22.84 -3.02 7.04
C LYS A 15 -22.80 -1.79 6.13
N ASN A 16 -21.64 -1.16 5.97
CA ASN A 16 -21.50 -0.05 5.04
C ASN A 16 -21.66 -0.57 3.61
N PRO A 17 -22.51 0.04 2.77
CA PRO A 17 -22.69 -0.38 1.40
C PRO A 17 -21.37 -0.25 0.64
N THR A 18 -20.95 -1.33 -0.01
CA THR A 18 -19.86 -1.31 -0.97
C THR A 18 -20.42 -0.96 -2.34
N THR A 19 -19.88 0.07 -2.99
CA THR A 19 -20.23 0.39 -4.38
C THR A 19 -19.60 -0.65 -5.31
N ASP A 20 -20.40 -1.22 -6.22
CA ASP A 20 -19.85 -2.01 -7.32
C ASP A 20 -19.13 -1.08 -8.30
N LEU A 21 -17.93 -1.47 -8.74
CA LEU A 21 -17.21 -0.73 -9.78
C LEU A 21 -17.76 -1.17 -11.15
N LYS A 22 -18.64 -0.37 -11.76
CA LYS A 22 -19.31 -0.70 -13.03
C LYS A 22 -19.00 0.26 -14.16
N SER A 23 -18.60 1.49 -13.83
CA SER A 23 -18.26 2.55 -14.77
C SER A 23 -16.84 3.07 -14.53
N ASP A 24 -16.24 3.70 -15.54
CA ASP A 24 -14.94 4.37 -15.39
C ASP A 24 -14.99 5.49 -14.33
N GLU A 25 -16.14 6.17 -14.16
CA GLU A 25 -16.36 7.16 -13.10
C GLU A 25 -16.29 6.52 -11.71
N ASP A 26 -16.83 5.30 -11.53
CA ASP A 26 -16.70 4.57 -10.27
C ASP A 26 -15.23 4.28 -9.96
N TYR A 27 -14.47 3.80 -10.95
CA TYR A 27 -13.04 3.49 -10.80
C TYR A 27 -12.23 4.74 -10.48
N LEU A 28 -12.48 5.86 -11.17
CA LEU A 28 -11.81 7.12 -10.91
C LEU A 28 -12.06 7.58 -9.46
N ARG A 29 -13.32 7.68 -9.05
CA ARG A 29 -13.70 8.09 -7.69
C ARG A 29 -13.11 7.18 -6.61
N TRP A 30 -13.02 5.88 -6.89
CA TRP A 30 -12.42 4.92 -5.96
C TRP A 30 -10.90 5.03 -5.92
N SER A 31 -10.25 5.26 -7.06
CA SER A 31 -8.81 5.47 -7.14
C SER A 31 -8.39 6.71 -6.34
N GLU A 32 -9.13 7.82 -6.41
CA GLU A 32 -8.88 9.03 -5.62
C GLU A 32 -8.94 8.76 -4.11
N LYS A 33 -9.97 8.03 -3.65
CA LYS A 33 -10.07 7.62 -2.24
C LYS A 33 -8.91 6.73 -1.84
N CYS A 34 -8.57 5.75 -2.67
CA CYS A 34 -7.45 4.84 -2.44
C CYS A 34 -6.12 5.60 -2.34
N LEU A 35 -5.90 6.60 -3.20
CA LEU A 35 -4.71 7.44 -3.20
C LEU A 35 -4.62 8.32 -1.95
N ASN A 36 -5.73 8.92 -1.52
CA ASN A 36 -5.77 9.73 -0.30
C ASN A 36 -5.40 8.90 0.94
N GLU A 37 -5.92 7.67 1.04
CA GLU A 37 -5.54 6.73 2.10
C GLU A 37 -4.06 6.32 1.97
N ALA A 38 -3.57 6.00 0.77
CA ALA A 38 -2.17 5.65 0.55
C ALA A 38 -1.22 6.76 1.05
N ASN A 39 -1.54 8.01 0.71
CA ASN A 39 -0.78 9.18 1.16
C ASN A 39 -0.84 9.37 2.68
N ALA A 40 -1.99 9.12 3.31
CA ALA A 40 -2.10 9.20 4.77
C ALA A 40 -1.19 8.17 5.47
N TYR A 41 -1.17 6.92 5.00
CA TYR A 41 -0.29 5.87 5.56
C TYR A 41 1.19 6.11 5.22
N TYR A 42 1.50 6.65 4.04
CA TYR A 42 2.85 7.10 3.70
C TYR A 42 3.34 8.19 4.66
N GLU A 43 2.53 9.23 4.89
CA GLU A 43 2.86 10.34 5.80
C GLU A 43 3.10 9.87 7.23
N VAL A 44 2.24 8.98 7.74
CA VAL A 44 2.42 8.37 9.07
C VAL A 44 3.72 7.56 9.11
N SER A 45 3.98 6.74 8.09
CA SER A 45 5.24 5.98 8.00
C SER A 45 6.44 6.92 8.02
N PHE A 46 6.43 7.98 7.22
CA PHE A 46 7.54 8.94 7.17
C PHE A 46 7.79 9.63 8.53
N ARG A 47 6.72 10.00 9.24
CA ARG A 47 6.81 10.62 10.57
C ARG A 47 7.33 9.68 11.65
N CYS A 48 7.06 8.39 11.52
CA CYS A 48 7.44 7.34 12.49
C CYS A 48 8.72 6.59 12.10
N LYS A 49 9.57 7.16 11.22
CA LYS A 49 10.81 6.49 10.76
C LYS A 49 11.82 6.17 11.87
N ASP A 50 11.74 6.84 13.01
CA ASP A 50 12.53 6.52 14.19
C ASP A 50 12.19 5.14 14.78
N MET A 51 10.95 4.65 14.56
CA MET A 51 10.48 3.34 15.01
C MET A 51 11.16 2.15 14.31
N ILE A 52 11.96 2.40 13.27
CA ILE A 52 12.75 1.36 12.59
C ILE A 52 13.67 0.64 13.59
N TYR A 53 14.16 1.34 14.62
CA TYR A 53 15.21 0.87 15.52
C TYR A 53 14.69 0.45 16.91
N ASN A 54 13.38 0.31 17.10
CA ASN A 54 12.79 -0.02 18.39
C ASN A 54 11.70 -1.09 18.28
N ASP A 55 11.08 -1.43 19.41
CA ASP A 55 10.07 -2.49 19.51
C ASP A 55 8.78 -2.20 18.72
N TYR A 56 8.57 -0.96 18.27
CA TYR A 56 7.43 -0.55 17.45
C TYR A 56 7.63 -0.83 15.96
N ARG A 57 8.79 -1.39 15.56
CA ARG A 57 9.15 -1.68 14.16
C ARG A 57 8.07 -2.44 13.39
N ASN A 58 7.41 -3.42 13.99
CA ASN A 58 6.36 -4.20 13.30
C ASN A 58 5.09 -3.37 13.03
N ALA A 59 4.73 -2.47 13.95
CA ALA A 59 3.61 -1.55 13.74
C ALA A 59 3.94 -0.54 12.62
N PHE A 60 5.16 0.00 12.63
CA PHE A 60 5.68 0.83 11.56
C PHE A 60 5.64 0.11 10.20
N LEU A 61 6.14 -1.12 10.14
CA LEU A 61 6.18 -1.91 8.90
C LEU A 61 4.80 -2.35 8.40
N THR A 62 3.83 -2.49 9.30
CA THR A 62 2.43 -2.68 8.92
C THR A 62 1.93 -1.49 8.12
N ASN A 63 2.21 -0.26 8.57
CA ASN A 63 1.82 0.96 7.85
C ASN A 63 2.53 1.09 6.50
N VAL A 64 3.84 0.81 6.46
CA VAL A 64 4.62 0.81 5.21
C VAL A 64 4.04 -0.18 4.21
N SER A 65 3.79 -1.42 4.64
CA SER A 65 3.23 -2.47 3.78
C SER A 65 1.85 -2.10 3.25
N PHE A 66 1.02 -1.47 4.09
CA PHE A 66 -0.33 -1.07 3.69
C PHE A 66 -0.32 0.12 2.72
N ALA A 67 0.59 1.08 2.91
CA ALA A 67 0.79 2.16 1.94
C ALA A 67 1.21 1.60 0.57
N CYS A 68 2.13 0.63 0.53
CA CYS A 68 2.50 -0.07 -0.70
C CYS A 68 1.29 -0.78 -1.36
N GLU A 69 0.48 -1.48 -0.57
CA GLU A 69 -0.76 -2.13 -1.05
C GLU A 69 -1.69 -1.11 -1.71
N LEU A 70 -1.95 0.02 -1.05
CA LEU A 70 -2.87 1.06 -1.53
C LEU A 70 -2.33 1.77 -2.77
N TYR A 71 -1.02 1.99 -2.89
CA TYR A 71 -0.43 2.56 -4.11
C TYR A 71 -0.53 1.61 -5.30
N LEU A 72 -0.25 0.31 -5.11
CA LEU A 72 -0.43 -0.69 -6.16
C LEU A 72 -1.90 -0.78 -6.59
N LYS A 73 -2.83 -0.73 -5.62
CA LYS A 73 -4.27 -0.68 -5.91
C LYS A 73 -4.67 0.57 -6.66
N TYR A 74 -4.16 1.74 -6.30
CA TYR A 74 -4.39 2.97 -7.04
C TYR A 74 -3.99 2.82 -8.51
N LEU A 75 -2.78 2.31 -8.78
CA LEU A 75 -2.28 2.09 -10.14
C LEU A 75 -3.16 1.11 -10.95
N LEU A 76 -3.79 0.12 -10.30
CA LEU A 76 -4.74 -0.78 -10.96
C LEU A 76 -6.10 -0.10 -11.20
N LEU A 77 -6.60 0.67 -10.23
CA LEU A 77 -7.91 1.32 -10.30
C LEU A 77 -7.96 2.39 -11.41
N ILE A 78 -6.88 3.17 -11.61
CA ILE A 78 -6.81 4.14 -12.72
C ILE A 78 -6.75 3.47 -14.11
N GLN A 79 -6.56 2.15 -14.16
CA GLN A 79 -6.60 1.33 -15.38
C GLN A 79 -7.92 0.53 -15.47
N SER A 80 -8.91 0.87 -14.63
CA SER A 80 -10.19 0.15 -14.52
C SER A 80 -10.05 -1.34 -14.19
N ILE A 81 -9.02 -1.73 -13.41
CA ILE A 81 -8.79 -3.11 -12.97
C ILE A 81 -9.27 -3.31 -11.51
N ASP A 82 -10.31 -4.14 -11.32
CA ASP A 82 -10.80 -4.47 -9.97
C ASP A 82 -9.77 -5.31 -9.19
N CYS A 83 -9.27 -4.74 -8.09
CA CYS A 83 -8.31 -5.34 -7.19
C CYS A 83 -8.79 -5.32 -5.72
N ARG A 84 -10.07 -5.03 -5.46
CA ARG A 84 -10.60 -4.73 -4.12
C ARG A 84 -10.35 -5.84 -3.09
N LYS A 85 -10.37 -7.09 -3.55
CA LYS A 85 -10.21 -8.30 -2.73
C LYS A 85 -8.79 -8.88 -2.73
N GLU A 86 -7.87 -8.27 -3.48
CA GLU A 86 -6.47 -8.69 -3.49
C GLU A 86 -5.69 -7.85 -2.50
N HIS A 87 -4.84 -8.47 -1.69
CA HIS A 87 -4.07 -7.82 -0.63
C HIS A 87 -2.58 -8.20 -0.68
N ASN A 88 -2.21 -9.17 -1.52
CA ASN A 88 -0.82 -9.57 -1.65
C ASN A 88 -0.08 -8.65 -2.63
N LEU A 89 1.05 -8.07 -2.19
CA LEU A 89 1.81 -7.09 -2.97
C LEU A 89 2.27 -7.64 -4.33
N TYR A 90 2.78 -8.88 -4.36
CA TYR A 90 3.21 -9.51 -5.60
C TYR A 90 2.03 -9.78 -6.54
N LYS A 91 0.90 -10.28 -6.03
CA LYS A 91 -0.30 -10.49 -6.86
C LYS A 91 -0.87 -9.19 -7.42
N LEU A 92 -0.85 -8.10 -6.64
CA LEU A 92 -1.20 -6.76 -7.14
C LEU A 92 -0.24 -6.32 -8.24
N PHE A 93 1.07 -6.46 -8.02
CA PHE A 93 2.08 -6.14 -9.02
C PHE A 93 1.90 -6.93 -10.32
N LYS A 94 1.64 -8.24 -10.25
CA LYS A 94 1.42 -9.07 -11.46
C LYS A 94 0.17 -8.68 -12.25
N LYS A 95 -0.79 -7.98 -11.64
CA LYS A 95 -1.98 -7.44 -12.32
C LYS A 95 -1.70 -6.11 -13.04
N LEU A 96 -0.60 -5.43 -12.74
CA LEU A 96 -0.27 -4.16 -13.38
C LEU A 96 0.02 -4.37 -14.88
N PRO A 97 -0.35 -3.41 -15.75
CA PRO A 97 0.12 -3.35 -17.12
C PRO A 97 1.64 -3.45 -17.22
N GLU A 98 2.15 -4.10 -18.26
CA GLU A 98 3.60 -4.37 -18.43
C GLU A 98 4.45 -3.08 -18.36
N GLN A 99 3.95 -2.00 -18.98
CA GLN A 99 4.62 -0.70 -18.97
C GLN A 99 4.84 -0.18 -17.54
N ILE A 100 3.83 -0.28 -16.67
CA ILE A 100 3.93 0.19 -15.28
C ILE A 100 4.84 -0.72 -14.45
N LYS A 101 4.80 -2.04 -14.70
CA LYS A 101 5.71 -3.00 -14.03
C LYS A 101 7.17 -2.70 -14.34
N GLU A 102 7.49 -2.50 -15.62
CA GLU A 102 8.84 -2.20 -16.06
C GLU A 102 9.30 -0.82 -15.58
N GLU A 103 8.41 0.18 -15.56
CA GLU A 103 8.72 1.48 -14.98
C GLU A 103 9.03 1.40 -13.48
N LEU A 104 8.21 0.67 -12.72
CA LEU A 104 8.42 0.44 -11.29
C LEU A 104 9.75 -0.26 -11.03
N LYS A 105 10.04 -1.36 -11.75
CA LYS A 105 11.31 -2.09 -11.66
C LYS A 105 12.50 -1.21 -11.99
N LYS A 106 12.41 -0.39 -13.04
CA LYS A 106 13.47 0.52 -13.47
C LYS A 106 13.74 1.64 -12.45
N LYS A 107 12.71 2.16 -11.80
CA LYS A 107 12.83 3.24 -10.80
C LYS A 107 13.17 2.71 -9.39
N HIS A 108 13.00 1.42 -9.13
CA HIS A 108 13.34 0.85 -7.84
C HIS A 108 14.87 0.78 -7.65
N PRO A 109 15.44 1.36 -6.58
CA PRO A 109 16.90 1.41 -6.38
C PRO A 109 17.57 0.03 -6.30
N CYS A 110 16.86 -0.97 -5.75
CA CYS A 110 17.41 -2.32 -5.51
C CYS A 110 18.70 -2.24 -4.68
N GLY A 111 18.71 -1.41 -3.64
CA GLY A 111 19.96 -1.01 -2.96
C GLY A 111 20.74 -2.15 -2.30
N ASN A 112 20.09 -3.30 -2.07
CA ASN A 112 20.71 -4.48 -1.48
C ASN A 112 20.43 -5.79 -2.25
N ILE A 113 19.86 -5.70 -3.46
CA ILE A 113 19.55 -6.86 -4.32
C ILE A 113 19.94 -6.58 -5.76
N SER A 114 20.03 -7.61 -6.57
CA SER A 114 20.12 -7.44 -8.02
C SER A 114 18.70 -7.27 -8.62
N ILE A 115 18.57 -6.51 -9.71
CA ILE A 115 17.27 -6.18 -10.32
C ILE A 115 16.49 -7.42 -10.80
N ASP A 116 17.19 -8.49 -11.19
CA ASP A 116 16.62 -9.79 -11.55
C ASP A 116 15.92 -10.48 -10.36
N LYS A 117 16.25 -10.11 -9.12
CA LYS A 117 15.59 -10.60 -7.90
C LYS A 117 14.40 -9.76 -7.46
N PHE A 118 14.06 -8.67 -8.16
CA PHE A 118 12.97 -7.78 -7.76
C PHE A 118 11.64 -8.52 -7.55
N GLU A 119 11.23 -9.36 -8.52
CA GLU A 119 9.97 -10.10 -8.41
C GLU A 119 10.00 -11.15 -7.29
N LEU A 120 11.15 -11.78 -7.06
CA LEU A 120 11.33 -12.75 -5.98
C LEU A 120 11.16 -12.08 -4.62
N GLU A 121 11.83 -10.95 -4.41
CA GLU A 121 11.78 -10.20 -3.16
C GLU A 121 10.39 -9.65 -2.90
N LEU A 122 9.69 -9.19 -3.95
CA LEU A 122 8.31 -8.75 -3.86
C LEU A 122 7.34 -9.89 -3.49
N ASP A 123 7.58 -11.11 -3.98
CA ASP A 123 6.82 -12.31 -3.59
C ASP A 123 7.05 -12.67 -2.12
N GLU A 124 8.30 -12.62 -1.65
CA GLU A 124 8.64 -12.88 -0.25
C GLU A 124 7.94 -11.92 0.72
N ILE A 125 7.85 -10.63 0.37
CA ILE A 125 7.12 -9.63 1.17
C ILE A 125 5.63 -9.53 0.80
N GLY A 126 5.12 -10.41 -0.06
CA GLY A 126 3.76 -10.31 -0.60
C GLY A 126 2.68 -10.26 0.47
N GLN A 127 2.87 -10.94 1.61
CA GLN A 127 1.93 -10.97 2.73
C GLN A 127 2.33 -10.06 3.91
N ALA A 128 3.26 -9.12 3.70
CA ALA A 128 3.87 -8.30 4.75
C ALA A 128 2.84 -7.62 5.68
N PHE A 129 1.78 -7.01 5.14
CA PHE A 129 0.73 -6.37 5.94
C PHE A 129 0.04 -7.33 6.93
N MET A 130 -0.22 -8.56 6.50
CA MET A 130 -0.81 -9.58 7.37
C MET A 130 0.20 -10.06 8.40
N ILE A 131 1.40 -10.39 7.94
CA ILE A 131 2.45 -11.01 8.75
C ILE A 131 2.91 -10.09 9.88
N PHE A 132 3.16 -8.80 9.63
CA PHE A 132 3.68 -7.88 10.64
C PHE A 132 2.72 -7.68 11.82
N ARG A 133 1.40 -7.75 11.60
CA ARG A 133 0.39 -7.64 12.67
C ARG A 133 0.36 -8.85 13.61
N TYR A 134 0.70 -10.01 13.07
CA TYR A 134 0.73 -11.29 13.81
C TYR A 134 2.17 -11.79 14.01
N MET A 135 3.14 -10.87 14.06
CA MET A 135 4.55 -11.24 14.25
C MET A 135 4.77 -11.98 15.57
N TYR A 136 3.95 -11.73 16.61
CA TYR A 136 4.04 -12.46 17.89
C TYR A 136 3.75 -13.97 17.76
N GLU A 137 3.07 -14.41 16.69
CA GLU A 137 2.81 -15.83 16.39
C GLU A 137 4.01 -16.50 15.71
N ARG A 138 5.07 -15.75 15.43
CA ARG A 138 6.26 -16.19 14.70
C ARG A 138 7.45 -16.19 15.65
N GLY A 139 8.39 -17.11 15.40
CA GLY A 139 9.71 -17.08 16.03
C GLY A 139 10.60 -16.04 15.34
N ASN A 140 11.76 -16.47 14.84
CA ASN A 140 12.61 -15.59 14.03
C ASN A 140 12.09 -15.48 12.60
N MET A 141 12.10 -14.27 12.06
CA MET A 141 11.71 -14.00 10.67
C MET A 141 12.78 -13.18 9.97
N ALA A 142 13.20 -13.65 8.79
CA ALA A 142 14.00 -12.89 7.85
C ALA A 142 13.08 -12.24 6.82
N TYR A 143 13.32 -10.98 6.50
CA TYR A 143 12.66 -10.25 5.43
C TYR A 143 13.52 -9.07 4.99
N ASN A 144 13.36 -8.67 3.74
CA ASN A 144 14.11 -7.55 3.19
C ASN A 144 13.44 -6.21 3.52
N PHE A 145 13.81 -5.66 4.68
CA PHE A 145 13.35 -4.35 5.14
C PHE A 145 13.66 -3.22 4.17
N GLN A 146 14.89 -3.20 3.63
CA GLN A 146 15.36 -2.16 2.72
C GLN A 146 14.51 -2.14 1.44
N PHE A 147 14.27 -3.32 0.85
CA PHE A 147 13.43 -3.46 -0.33
C PHE A 147 12.01 -2.93 -0.11
N LEU A 148 11.38 -3.25 1.03
CA LEU A 148 10.03 -2.76 1.33
C LEU A 148 9.98 -1.23 1.47
N MET A 149 10.99 -0.62 2.09
CA MET A 149 11.09 0.84 2.20
C MET A 149 11.33 1.51 0.83
N GLU A 150 12.24 0.94 0.04
CA GLU A 150 12.51 1.41 -1.32
C GLU A 150 11.26 1.32 -2.19
N LEU A 151 10.50 0.22 -2.10
CA LEU A 151 9.23 0.04 -2.80
C LEU A 151 8.23 1.15 -2.45
N LEU A 152 8.08 1.48 -1.16
CA LEU A 152 7.20 2.57 -0.71
C LEU A 152 7.59 3.90 -1.37
N PHE A 153 8.88 4.26 -1.32
CA PHE A 153 9.36 5.51 -1.89
C PHE A 153 9.25 5.56 -3.41
N THR A 154 9.54 4.45 -4.09
CA THR A 154 9.41 4.36 -5.55
C THR A 154 7.95 4.50 -5.97
N LEU A 155 7.01 3.84 -5.30
CA LEU A 155 5.57 3.96 -5.58
C LEU A 155 5.06 5.38 -5.37
N HIS A 156 5.38 5.99 -4.22
CA HIS A 156 5.01 7.37 -3.93
C HIS A 156 5.59 8.35 -4.98
N SER A 157 6.86 8.18 -5.35
CA SER A 157 7.54 9.00 -6.35
C SER A 157 6.94 8.84 -7.75
N LEU A 158 6.66 7.60 -8.17
CA LEU A 158 6.06 7.29 -9.46
C LEU A 158 4.70 7.99 -9.63
N ILE A 159 3.87 7.97 -8.59
CA ILE A 159 2.51 8.51 -8.65
C ILE A 159 2.52 10.05 -8.58
N ASN A 160 3.38 10.65 -7.77
CA ASN A 160 3.37 12.09 -7.57
C ASN A 160 4.19 12.87 -8.60
N ASN A 161 5.16 12.25 -9.27
CA ASN A 161 5.90 12.90 -10.35
C ASN A 161 5.10 12.95 -11.66
N ASN A 162 4.24 11.97 -11.93
CA ASN A 162 3.38 11.98 -13.13
C ASN A 162 2.32 13.10 -13.10
N LYS A 163 2.05 13.71 -11.93
CA LYS A 163 1.12 14.86 -11.79
C LYS A 163 1.71 16.21 -12.19
N LYS A 164 3.00 16.28 -12.55
CA LYS A 164 3.65 17.53 -12.99
C LYS A 164 3.62 17.73 -14.50
N ASP A 165 3.21 16.70 -15.25
CA ASP A 165 3.23 16.68 -16.71
C ASP A 165 1.82 16.76 -17.34
N GLU A 166 0.78 17.02 -16.53
CA GLU A 166 -0.60 17.38 -16.92
C GLU A 166 -0.91 18.83 -16.52
#